data_AF-A0A0N4XJ46-F1
#
_entry.id   AF-A0A0N4XJ46-F1
#
_cell.length_a   1.000
_cell.length_b   1.000
_cell.length_c   1.000
_cell.angle_alpha   90.00
_cell.angle_beta   90.00
_cell.angle_gamma   90.00
#
_symmetry.space_group_name_H-M   'P 1'
#
loop_
_entity.id
_entity.type
_entity.pdbx_description
1 polymer ?
#
loop_
_entity_poly.entity_id
_entity_poly.type
_entity_poly.pdbx_seq_one_letter_code
_entity_poly.pdbx_strand_id
1 'polypeptide(L)'
;MLLLIYFLSFFFCHFRNVVAECLGKLSVIDPHGLLPELKSLVTSPSARVRSAAVTAVKFMISDEKRPVDAVLQQCIGEFLQTMTDSDLNVRRVALELIREVEMGPFKHQVDDGLDLRKSAFECMYTLLESCLEKLEIFEFINYVENGLRDMHHDIRLLSYLMLMKLALLCPNQLVQRLRIFALFRICTTTSDYLAI
;
A
#
# COMPACT_ATOMS: atom_id res chain seq x y z
N MET A 1 -13.47 1.43 10.11
CA MET A 1 -12.11 1.88 9.69
C MET A 1 -11.03 0.90 10.16
N LEU A 2 -10.93 0.58 11.46
CA LEU A 2 -9.96 -0.39 12.00
C LEU A 2 -10.06 -1.80 11.39
N LEU A 3 -11.27 -2.31 11.10
CA LEU A 3 -11.45 -3.60 10.43
C LEU A 3 -10.92 -3.61 8.98
N LEU A 4 -11.03 -2.49 8.25
CA LEU A 4 -10.50 -2.36 6.90
C LEU A 4 -8.96 -2.27 6.91
N ILE A 5 -8.41 -1.56 7.90
CA ILE A 5 -6.98 -1.49 8.19
C ILE A 5 -6.42 -2.87 8.52
N TYR A 6 -7.08 -3.64 9.40
CA TYR A 6 -6.68 -5.01 9.73
C TYR A 6 -6.74 -5.93 8.51
N PHE A 7 -7.79 -5.82 7.69
CA PHE A 7 -7.96 -6.65 6.49
C PHE A 7 -6.93 -6.35 5.40
N LEU A 8 -6.64 -5.07 5.13
CA LEU A 8 -5.61 -4.64 4.17
C LEU A 8 -4.18 -4.92 4.67
N SER A 9 -3.94 -4.85 5.97
CA SER A 9 -2.66 -5.20 6.59
C SER A 9 -2.35 -6.70 6.51
N PHE A 10 -3.38 -7.53 6.42
CA PHE A 10 -3.25 -8.98 6.46
C PHE A 10 -2.83 -9.58 5.12
N PHE A 11 -3.16 -8.92 4.00
CA PHE A 11 -3.01 -9.48 2.66
C PHE A 11 -1.80 -8.98 1.86
N PHE A 12 -1.29 -7.75 2.06
CA PHE A 12 -0.17 -7.24 1.26
C PHE A 12 0.86 -6.43 2.05
N CYS A 13 2.15 -6.77 1.87
CA CYS A 13 3.28 -6.10 2.53
C CYS A 13 3.33 -4.60 2.21
N HIS A 14 2.97 -4.19 1.00
CA HIS A 14 3.05 -2.81 0.55
C HIS A 14 1.89 -1.92 1.03
N PHE A 15 0.68 -2.44 1.13
CA PHE A 15 -0.45 -1.70 1.71
C PHE A 15 -0.22 -1.36 3.18
N ARG A 16 0.57 -2.17 3.89
CA ARG A 16 0.98 -1.85 5.26
C ARG A 16 1.80 -0.57 5.32
N ASN A 17 2.66 -0.31 4.33
CA ASN A 17 3.42 0.95 4.28
C ASN A 17 2.50 2.13 3.97
N VAL A 18 1.53 1.97 3.06
CA VAL A 18 0.54 3.02 2.75
C VAL A 18 -0.34 3.33 3.95
N VAL A 19 -0.85 2.30 4.62
CA VAL A 19 -1.67 2.45 5.83
C VAL A 19 -0.84 3.07 6.95
N ALA A 20 0.41 2.63 7.13
CA ALA A 20 1.32 3.24 8.09
C ALA A 20 1.60 4.71 7.75
N GLU A 21 1.75 5.06 6.47
CA GLU A 21 1.92 6.44 6.03
C GLU A 21 0.69 7.29 6.31
N CYS A 22 -0.51 6.79 5.97
CA CYS A 22 -1.77 7.47 6.30
C CYS A 22 -1.92 7.67 7.81
N LEU A 23 -1.66 6.63 8.61
CA LEU A 23 -1.69 6.71 10.07
C LEU A 23 -0.66 7.68 10.61
N GLY A 24 0.55 7.70 10.06
CA GLY A 24 1.60 8.66 10.42
C GLY A 24 1.18 10.10 10.14
N LYS A 25 0.67 10.38 8.93
CA LYS A 25 0.16 11.71 8.55
C LYS A 25 -1.03 12.15 9.40
N LEU A 26 -1.95 11.25 9.74
CA LEU A 26 -3.06 11.54 10.66
C LEU A 26 -2.56 11.80 12.09
N SER A 27 -1.56 11.07 12.55
CA SER A 27 -0.97 11.24 13.89
C SER A 27 -0.21 12.56 14.04
N VAL A 28 0.21 13.19 12.94
CA VAL A 28 0.72 14.58 12.95
C VAL A 28 -0.40 15.58 13.23
N ILE A 29 -1.63 15.29 12.80
CA ILE A 29 -2.81 16.16 13.00
C ILE A 29 -3.36 16.02 14.42
N ASP A 30 -3.52 14.78 14.91
CA ASP A 30 -3.98 14.49 16.27
C ASP A 30 -3.02 13.53 17.00
N PRO A 31 -1.89 14.06 17.52
CA PRO A 31 -0.91 13.23 18.21
C PRO A 31 -1.41 12.74 19.57
N HIS A 32 -2.28 13.49 20.25
CA HIS A 32 -2.76 13.11 21.58
C HIS A 32 -3.77 11.96 21.53
N GLY A 33 -4.59 11.88 20.48
CA GLY A 33 -5.50 10.76 20.25
C GLY A 33 -4.81 9.52 19.69
N LEU A 34 -3.92 9.68 18.70
CA LEU A 34 -3.40 8.56 17.91
C LEU A 34 -2.09 7.94 18.42
N LEU A 35 -1.18 8.72 19.04
CA LEU A 35 0.06 8.14 19.59
C LEU A 35 -0.19 7.08 20.67
N PRO A 36 -1.14 7.25 21.62
CA PRO A 36 -1.48 6.21 22.58
C PRO A 36 -1.97 4.92 21.92
N GLU A 37 -2.75 5.03 20.85
CA GLU A 37 -3.18 3.85 20.08
C GLU A 37 -1.98 3.16 19.41
N LEU A 38 -1.11 3.92 18.74
CA LEU A 38 0.12 3.39 18.13
C LEU A 38 1.03 2.69 19.15
N LYS A 39 1.16 3.22 20.36
CA LYS A 39 1.89 2.57 21.45
C LYS A 39 1.31 1.20 21.80
N SER A 40 -0.01 1.10 21.90
CA SER A 40 -0.66 -0.18 22.18
C SER A 40 -0.37 -1.21 21.08
N LEU A 41 -0.31 -0.78 19.82
CA LEU A 41 -0.03 -1.65 18.67
C LEU A 41 1.40 -2.20 18.66
N VAL A 42 2.37 -1.49 19.25
CA VAL A 42 3.76 -1.96 19.38
C VAL A 42 3.87 -3.19 20.29
N THR A 43 2.92 -3.40 21.20
CA THR A 43 2.90 -4.61 22.05
C THR A 43 2.02 -5.74 21.49
N SER A 44 1.47 -5.56 20.29
CA SER A 44 0.56 -6.54 19.66
C SER A 44 1.24 -7.91 19.50
N PRO A 45 0.50 -9.02 19.66
CA PRO A 45 1.03 -10.36 19.38
C PRO A 45 1.44 -10.53 17.91
N SER A 46 0.86 -9.75 17.00
CA SER A 46 1.17 -9.80 15.57
C SER A 46 2.38 -8.95 15.22
N ALA A 47 3.49 -9.60 14.81
CA ALA A 47 4.69 -8.91 14.33
C ALA A 47 4.41 -7.92 13.19
N ARG A 48 3.42 -8.22 12.35
CA ARG A 48 3.00 -7.35 11.25
C ARG A 48 2.40 -6.04 11.75
N VAL A 49 1.61 -6.10 12.83
CA VAL A 49 0.97 -4.93 13.46
C VAL A 49 2.04 -4.09 14.16
N ARG A 50 2.95 -4.72 14.91
CA ARG A 50 4.08 -4.03 15.55
C ARG A 50 4.92 -3.27 14.51
N SER A 51 5.31 -3.94 13.44
CA SER A 51 6.07 -3.32 12.34
C SER A 51 5.30 -2.17 11.68
N ALA A 52 3.98 -2.27 11.49
CA ALA A 52 3.19 -1.17 10.92
C ALA A 52 3.13 0.05 11.85
N ALA A 53 3.03 -0.15 13.16
CA ALA A 53 3.05 0.94 14.14
C ALA A 53 4.39 1.69 14.13
N VAL A 54 5.52 0.97 14.08
CA VAL A 54 6.86 1.57 14.01
C VAL A 54 7.05 2.31 12.67
N THR A 55 6.57 1.74 11.56
CA THR A 55 6.58 2.43 10.26
C THR A 55 5.72 3.71 10.28
N ALA A 56 4.57 3.71 10.96
CA ALA A 56 3.71 4.89 11.04
C ALA A 56 4.43 6.05 11.73
N VAL A 57 5.17 5.75 12.82
CA VAL A 57 6.01 6.72 13.50
C VAL A 57 7.13 7.26 12.61
N LYS A 58 7.74 6.42 11.75
CA LYS A 58 8.71 6.89 10.73
C LYS A 58 8.12 7.97 9.81
N PHE A 59 6.84 7.87 9.46
CA PHE A 59 6.15 8.88 8.65
C PHE A 59 5.71 10.12 9.44
N MET A 60 5.76 10.08 10.78
CA MET A 60 5.57 11.27 11.61
C MET A 60 6.82 12.15 11.69
N ILE A 61 7.99 11.68 11.25
CA ILE A 61 9.25 12.44 11.29
C ILE A 61 9.41 13.22 9.96
N SER A 62 9.69 14.53 10.04
CA SER A 62 9.87 15.43 8.89
C SER A 62 10.98 16.45 9.14
N ASP A 63 11.43 17.11 8.06
CA ASP A 63 12.49 18.12 8.04
C ASP A 63 12.18 19.36 8.86
N GLU A 64 10.90 19.71 8.92
CA GLU A 64 10.45 20.88 9.64
C GLU A 64 10.19 20.56 11.10
N LYS A 65 10.68 21.42 12.00
CA LYS A 65 10.32 21.37 13.42
C LYS A 65 8.81 21.61 13.56
N ARG A 66 8.10 20.60 14.03
CA ARG A 66 6.65 20.63 14.23
C ARG A 66 6.29 20.44 15.70
N PRO A 67 5.12 20.91 16.15
CA PRO A 67 4.66 20.71 17.52
C PRO A 67 4.59 19.23 17.92
N VAL A 68 4.33 18.34 16.95
CA VAL A 68 4.29 16.89 17.17
C VAL A 68 5.63 16.32 17.61
N ASP A 69 6.77 16.94 17.26
CA ASP A 69 8.10 16.41 17.58
C ASP A 69 8.35 16.40 19.09
N ALA A 70 7.85 17.41 19.82
CA ALA A 70 7.95 17.47 21.28
C ALA A 70 7.15 16.36 21.96
N VAL A 71 5.98 16.03 21.40
CA VAL A 71 5.13 14.93 21.90
C VAL A 71 5.77 13.59 21.55
N LEU A 72 6.28 13.45 20.32
CA LEU A 72 6.92 12.23 19.84
C LEU A 72 8.20 11.92 20.65
N GLN A 73 9.01 12.93 20.98
CA GLN A 73 10.20 12.77 21.81
C GLN A 73 9.90 12.18 23.20
N GLN A 74 8.73 12.48 23.77
CA GLN A 74 8.32 11.93 25.07
C GLN A 74 8.04 10.42 25.02
N CYS A 75 7.75 9.88 23.83
CA CYS A 75 7.36 8.48 23.68
C CYS A 75 8.21 7.65 22.71
N ILE A 76 9.15 8.27 21.99
CA ILE A 76 9.93 7.59 20.95
C ILE A 76 10.67 6.35 21.49
N GLY A 77 11.10 6.39 22.75
CA GLY A 77 11.76 5.27 23.42
C GLY A 77 10.94 3.98 23.43
N GLU A 78 9.61 4.04 23.51
CA GLU A 78 8.73 2.87 23.47
C GLU A 78 8.72 2.20 22.10
N PHE A 79 8.84 2.99 21.03
CA PHE A 79 8.96 2.47 19.66
C PHE A 79 10.36 1.93 19.39
N LEU A 80 11.41 2.56 19.94
CA LEU A 80 12.80 2.10 19.78
C LEU A 80 13.08 0.77 20.50
N GLN A 81 12.32 0.42 21.53
CA GLN A 81 12.42 -0.89 22.19
C GLN A 81 12.17 -2.06 21.22
N THR A 82 11.48 -1.82 20.10
CA THR A 82 11.26 -2.86 19.06
C THR A 82 12.54 -3.30 18.33
N MET A 83 13.68 -2.66 18.58
CA MET A 83 14.99 -3.16 18.13
C MET A 83 15.34 -4.54 18.68
N THR A 84 14.82 -4.91 19.84
CA THR A 84 15.06 -6.22 20.45
C THR A 84 13.92 -7.21 20.19
N ASP A 85 13.02 -6.88 19.25
CA ASP A 85 11.89 -7.74 18.91
C ASP A 85 12.34 -9.11 18.40
N SER A 86 11.58 -10.14 18.77
CA SER A 86 11.72 -11.49 18.25
C SER A 86 11.73 -11.57 16.71
N ASP A 87 10.94 -10.74 16.03
CA ASP A 87 10.79 -10.75 14.57
C ASP A 87 11.85 -9.87 13.87
N LEU A 88 12.52 -10.43 12.88
CA LEU A 88 13.57 -9.74 12.11
C LEU A 88 13.05 -8.52 11.33
N ASN A 89 11.82 -8.57 10.82
CA ASN A 89 11.25 -7.46 10.05
C ASN A 89 10.91 -6.28 10.95
N VAL A 90 10.41 -6.56 12.15
CA VAL A 90 10.16 -5.51 13.16
C VAL A 90 11.47 -4.83 13.53
N ARG A 91 12.53 -5.61 13.81
CA ARG A 91 13.87 -5.07 14.11
C ARG A 91 14.43 -4.23 12.97
N ARG A 92 14.27 -4.67 11.71
CA ARG A 92 14.72 -3.92 10.53
C ARG A 92 14.07 -2.53 10.47
N VAL A 93 12.76 -2.46 10.63
CA VAL A 93 12.02 -1.17 10.61
C VAL A 93 12.41 -0.29 11.79
N ALA A 94 12.63 -0.87 12.98
CA ALA A 94 13.11 -0.13 14.15
C ALA A 94 14.50 0.50 13.92
N LEU A 95 15.41 -0.24 13.29
CA LEU A 95 16.75 0.27 12.93
C LEU A 95 16.67 1.38 11.88
N GLU A 96 15.76 1.28 10.91
CA GLU A 96 15.52 2.38 9.96
C GLU A 96 14.99 3.64 10.65
N LEU A 97 14.05 3.48 11.60
CA LEU A 97 13.53 4.59 12.39
C LEU A 97 14.64 5.31 13.17
N ILE A 98 15.61 4.58 13.73
CA ILE A 98 16.75 5.17 14.45
C ILE A 98 17.64 5.98 13.51
N ARG A 99 17.94 5.44 12.33
CA ARG A 99 18.73 6.17 11.34
C ARG A 99 18.08 7.50 10.97
N GLU A 100 16.75 7.53 10.86
CA GLU A 100 15.99 8.76 10.59
C GLU A 100 16.05 9.76 11.76
N VAL A 101 16.04 9.27 13.01
CA VAL A 101 16.18 10.11 14.21
C VAL A 101 17.61 10.65 14.36
N GLU A 102 18.63 9.82 14.12
CA GLU A 102 20.05 10.17 14.28
C GLU A 102 20.59 11.05 13.15
N MET A 103 20.24 10.75 11.89
CA MET A 103 20.67 11.51 10.72
C MET A 103 19.89 12.82 10.57
N GLY A 104 18.86 13.00 11.39
CA GLY A 104 17.85 13.99 11.13
C GLY A 104 17.05 13.67 9.87
N PRO A 105 16.01 14.46 9.61
CA PRO A 105 14.97 14.18 8.62
C PRO A 105 15.37 14.23 7.13
N PHE A 106 16.67 14.35 6.81
CA PHE A 106 17.16 14.43 5.43
C PHE A 106 16.95 13.10 4.68
N LYS A 107 15.94 13.07 3.81
CA LYS A 107 15.66 11.93 2.91
C LYS A 107 16.09 12.24 1.48
N HIS A 108 16.91 11.37 0.88
CA HIS A 108 17.07 11.33 -0.57
C HIS A 108 15.90 10.56 -1.16
N GLN A 109 14.95 11.25 -1.78
CA GLN A 109 13.82 10.62 -2.45
C GLN A 109 14.30 9.92 -3.73
N VAL A 110 14.30 8.59 -3.70
CA VAL A 110 14.26 7.75 -4.90
C VAL A 110 12.78 7.57 -5.24
N ASP A 111 12.41 7.65 -6.51
CA ASP A 111 11.02 7.71 -6.99
C ASP A 111 10.16 6.52 -6.52
N ASP A 112 9.42 6.69 -5.41
CA ASP A 112 8.64 5.68 -4.69
C ASP A 112 7.28 5.34 -5.34
N GLY A 113 6.92 6.02 -6.45
CA GLY A 113 5.58 5.92 -7.03
C GLY A 113 5.28 4.57 -7.70
N LEU A 114 6.29 3.89 -8.25
CA LEU A 114 6.11 2.64 -8.97
C LEU A 114 5.66 1.50 -8.04
N ASP A 115 6.35 1.34 -6.92
CA ASP A 115 6.08 0.30 -5.93
C ASP A 115 4.67 0.45 -5.35
N LEU A 116 4.25 1.69 -5.09
CA LEU A 116 2.90 2.00 -4.67
C LEU A 116 1.84 1.60 -5.71
N ARG A 117 2.05 1.97 -6.98
CA ARG A 117 1.12 1.60 -8.06
C ARG A 117 1.07 0.08 -8.24
N LYS A 118 2.22 -0.60 -8.27
CA LYS A 118 2.29 -2.05 -8.45
C LYS A 118 1.48 -2.77 -7.38
N SER A 119 1.65 -2.40 -6.13
CA SER A 119 0.88 -3.05 -5.07
C SER A 119 -0.58 -2.68 -5.04
N ALA A 120 -0.97 -1.45 -5.39
CA ALA A 120 -2.38 -1.10 -5.54
C ALA A 120 -3.11 -2.08 -6.47
N PHE A 121 -2.51 -2.41 -7.62
CA PHE A 121 -3.06 -3.37 -8.57
C PHE A 121 -3.03 -4.83 -8.06
N GLU A 122 -2.05 -5.21 -7.22
CA GLU A 122 -2.02 -6.53 -6.57
C GLU A 122 -3.18 -6.71 -5.60
N CYS A 123 -3.51 -5.67 -4.83
CA CYS A 123 -4.67 -5.72 -3.94
C CYS A 123 -5.98 -5.76 -4.71
N MET A 124 -6.11 -4.97 -5.78
CA MET A 124 -7.28 -5.06 -6.66
C MET A 124 -7.49 -6.48 -7.18
N TYR A 125 -6.41 -7.17 -7.57
CA TYR A 125 -6.48 -8.55 -8.01
C TYR A 125 -7.00 -9.49 -6.91
N THR A 126 -6.51 -9.38 -5.67
CA THR A 126 -7.02 -10.19 -4.55
C THR A 126 -8.45 -9.84 -4.14
N LEU A 127 -8.84 -8.56 -4.19
CA LEU A 127 -10.22 -8.13 -3.93
C LEU A 127 -11.17 -8.75 -4.94
N LEU A 128 -10.76 -8.83 -6.21
CA LEU A 128 -11.52 -9.52 -7.25
C LEU A 128 -11.71 -11.00 -6.95
N GLU A 129 -10.69 -11.67 -6.39
CA GLU A 129 -10.78 -13.09 -6.01
C GLU A 129 -11.60 -13.34 -4.73
N SER A 130 -11.52 -12.43 -3.75
CA SER A 130 -12.01 -12.69 -2.40
C SER A 130 -13.34 -12.00 -2.06
N CYS A 131 -13.70 -10.92 -2.74
CA CYS A 131 -14.77 -10.01 -2.32
C CYS A 131 -15.57 -9.39 -3.47
N LEU A 132 -15.69 -10.08 -4.62
CA LEU A 132 -16.35 -9.54 -5.82
C LEU A 132 -17.74 -8.94 -5.56
N GLU A 133 -18.58 -9.60 -4.76
CA GLU A 133 -19.97 -9.19 -4.48
C GLU A 133 -20.08 -7.84 -3.75
N LYS A 134 -18.98 -7.36 -3.14
CA LYS A 134 -18.94 -6.09 -2.41
C LYS A 134 -18.31 -4.95 -3.22
N LEU A 135 -17.87 -5.23 -4.44
CA LEU A 135 -17.22 -4.25 -5.31
C LEU A 135 -18.25 -3.57 -6.22
N GLU A 136 -18.10 -2.25 -6.37
CA GLU A 136 -18.77 -1.53 -7.45
C GLU A 136 -18.03 -1.85 -8.76
N ILE A 137 -18.64 -2.70 -9.58
CA ILE A 137 -17.98 -3.30 -10.75
C ILE A 137 -17.61 -2.25 -11.80
N PHE A 138 -18.41 -1.19 -11.98
CA PHE A 138 -18.14 -0.21 -13.02
C PHE A 138 -16.92 0.66 -12.69
N GLU A 139 -16.76 1.07 -11.44
CA GLU A 139 -15.60 1.79 -10.92
C GLU A 139 -14.36 0.89 -10.92
N PHE A 140 -14.49 -0.38 -10.53
CA PHE A 140 -13.40 -1.35 -10.61
C PHE A 140 -12.86 -1.50 -12.05
N ILE A 141 -13.75 -1.59 -13.04
CA ILE A 141 -13.37 -1.67 -14.46
C ILE A 141 -12.61 -0.42 -14.92
N ASN A 142 -12.98 0.79 -14.46
CA ASN A 142 -12.25 2.02 -14.80
C ASN A 142 -10.81 1.98 -14.26
N TYR A 143 -10.62 1.47 -13.05
CA TYR A 143 -9.27 1.32 -12.49
C TYR A 143 -8.44 0.27 -13.23
N VAL A 144 -9.04 -0.85 -13.66
CA VAL A 144 -8.36 -1.85 -14.51
C VAL A 144 -7.95 -1.22 -15.85
N GLU A 145 -8.82 -0.40 -16.46
CA GLU A 145 -8.50 0.33 -17.70
C GLU A 145 -7.30 1.27 -17.52
N ASN A 146 -7.22 1.99 -16.40
CA ASN A 146 -6.07 2.83 -16.08
C ASN A 146 -4.78 2.01 -15.96
N GLY A 147 -4.84 0.82 -15.37
CA GLY A 147 -3.69 -0.08 -15.26
C GLY A 147 -3.18 -0.64 -16.59
N LEU A 148 -4.07 -0.85 -17.56
CA LEU A 148 -3.67 -1.23 -18.92
C LEU A 148 -2.85 -0.13 -19.63
N ARG A 149 -3.03 1.13 -19.20
CA ARG A 149 -2.30 2.30 -19.71
C ARG A 149 -1.06 2.64 -18.88
N ASP A 150 -0.77 1.89 -17.80
CA ASP A 150 0.38 2.21 -16.95
C ASP A 150 1.69 2.07 -17.73
N MET A 151 2.66 2.94 -17.43
CA MET A 151 3.97 2.93 -18.08
C MET A 151 4.78 1.68 -17.74
N HIS A 152 4.53 1.06 -16.59
CA HIS A 152 5.25 -0.12 -16.11
C HIS A 152 4.64 -1.43 -16.62
N HIS A 153 5.51 -2.32 -17.10
CA HIS A 153 5.10 -3.59 -17.70
C HIS A 153 4.33 -4.51 -16.73
N ASP A 154 4.80 -4.64 -15.48
CA ASP A 154 4.17 -5.55 -14.51
C ASP A 154 2.73 -5.13 -14.15
N ILE A 155 2.47 -3.82 -14.09
CA ILE A 155 1.13 -3.29 -13.78
C ILE A 155 0.18 -3.59 -14.93
N ARG A 156 0.65 -3.45 -16.17
CA ARG A 156 -0.14 -3.85 -17.36
C ARG A 156 -0.46 -5.33 -17.34
N LEU A 157 0.53 -6.20 -17.06
CA LEU A 157 0.34 -7.65 -16.99
C LEU A 157 -0.71 -8.03 -15.93
N LEU A 158 -0.63 -7.43 -14.75
CA LEU A 158 -1.58 -7.64 -13.66
C LEU A 158 -3.00 -7.17 -14.01
N SER A 159 -3.11 -6.07 -14.76
CA SER A 159 -4.38 -5.56 -15.28
C SER A 159 -4.99 -6.49 -16.33
N TYR A 160 -4.18 -7.10 -17.21
CA TYR A 160 -4.65 -8.13 -18.15
C TYR A 160 -5.19 -9.37 -17.43
N LEU A 161 -4.53 -9.82 -16.35
CA LEU A 161 -5.01 -10.95 -15.54
C LEU A 161 -6.37 -10.65 -14.89
N MET A 162 -6.55 -9.45 -14.34
CA MET A 162 -7.84 -9.01 -13.80
C MET A 162 -8.93 -8.95 -14.87
N LEU A 163 -8.60 -8.46 -16.07
CA LEU A 163 -9.52 -8.40 -17.19
C LEU A 163 -10.00 -9.81 -17.62
N MET A 164 -9.08 -10.78 -17.70
CA MET A 164 -9.44 -12.16 -18.00
C MET A 164 -10.38 -12.75 -16.95
N LYS A 165 -10.15 -12.50 -15.66
CA LYS A 165 -11.05 -12.96 -14.60
C LYS A 165 -12.41 -12.26 -14.66
N LEU A 166 -12.46 -10.96 -14.90
CA LEU A 166 -13.71 -10.23 -15.07
C LEU A 166 -14.53 -10.76 -16.25
N ALA A 167 -13.88 -11.16 -17.34
CA ALA A 167 -14.54 -11.79 -18.47
C ALA A 167 -15.21 -13.13 -18.10
N LEU A 168 -14.61 -13.89 -17.17
CA LEU A 168 -15.17 -15.14 -16.66
C LEU A 168 -16.27 -14.92 -15.61
N LEU A 169 -16.13 -13.91 -14.75
CA LEU A 169 -17.00 -13.69 -13.59
C LEU A 169 -18.21 -12.79 -13.90
N CYS A 170 -18.03 -11.75 -14.73
CA CYS A 170 -19.04 -10.72 -15.00
C CYS A 170 -19.04 -10.29 -16.49
N PRO A 171 -19.31 -11.22 -17.43
CA PRO A 171 -19.19 -10.96 -18.86
C PRO A 171 -20.13 -9.84 -19.36
N ASN A 172 -21.36 -9.77 -18.85
CA ASN A 172 -22.34 -8.79 -19.32
C ASN A 172 -21.94 -7.35 -18.98
N GLN A 173 -21.44 -7.12 -17.78
CA GLN A 173 -20.96 -5.82 -17.30
C GLN A 173 -19.70 -5.39 -18.07
N LEU A 174 -18.81 -6.34 -18.36
CA LEU A 174 -17.63 -6.08 -19.19
C LEU A 174 -18.01 -5.74 -20.63
N VAL A 175 -18.97 -6.47 -21.23
CA VAL A 175 -19.48 -6.22 -22.58
C VAL A 175 -20.10 -4.83 -22.74
N GLN A 176 -20.76 -4.33 -21.70
CA GLN A 176 -21.30 -2.95 -21.70
C GLN A 176 -20.19 -1.89 -21.76
N ARG A 177 -19.02 -2.17 -21.19
CA ARG A 177 -17.83 -1.29 -21.21
C ARG A 177 -16.87 -1.58 -22.36
N LEU A 178 -17.05 -2.68 -23.09
CA LEU A 178 -16.17 -3.14 -24.17
C LEU A 178 -16.04 -2.16 -25.33
N ARG A 179 -16.97 -1.22 -25.52
CA ARG A 179 -16.81 -0.12 -26.48
C ARG A 179 -15.62 0.81 -26.16
N ILE A 180 -15.25 0.92 -24.88
CA ILE A 180 -14.08 1.68 -24.43
C ILE A 180 -12.79 0.85 -24.63
N PHE A 181 -12.82 -0.45 -24.32
CA PHE A 181 -11.69 -1.37 -24.54
C PHE A 181 -11.42 -1.69 -26.02
N ALA A 182 -12.42 -1.64 -26.90
CA ALA A 182 -12.25 -1.88 -28.34
C ALA A 182 -11.41 -0.80 -29.05
N LEU A 183 -11.31 0.41 -28.47
CA LEU A 183 -10.35 1.44 -28.89
C LEU A 183 -8.90 1.10 -28.47
N PHE A 184 -8.69 0.13 -27.58
CA PHE A 184 -7.38 -0.38 -27.13
C PHE A 184 -6.90 -1.64 -27.88
N ARG A 185 -7.45 -1.92 -29.08
CA ARG A 185 -6.92 -2.90 -30.08
C ARG A 185 -5.73 -3.71 -29.58
N ILE A 186 -5.95 -4.96 -29.19
CA ILE A 186 -5.19 -6.13 -29.67
C ILE A 186 -3.73 -5.80 -30.06
N CYS A 187 -2.91 -5.33 -29.13
CA CYS A 187 -1.52 -4.92 -29.41
C CYS A 187 -0.49 -5.79 -28.68
N THR A 188 -0.89 -6.91 -28.10
CA THR A 188 0.04 -7.98 -27.73
C THR A 188 -0.51 -9.33 -28.19
N THR A 189 0.18 -9.88 -29.20
CA THR A 189 0.14 -11.26 -29.73
C THR A 189 -1.03 -11.68 -30.63
N THR A 190 -0.97 -11.31 -31.92
CA THR A 190 -0.94 -12.26 -33.07
C THR A 190 -0.76 -11.47 -34.37
N SER A 191 0.45 -10.95 -34.65
CA SER A 191 0.85 -10.55 -36.00
C SER A 191 2.36 -10.31 -36.02
N ASP A 192 3.17 -11.38 -35.94
CA ASP A 192 4.60 -11.37 -36.37
C ASP A 192 5.17 -12.80 -36.59
N TYR A 193 4.32 -13.82 -36.86
CA TYR A 193 4.79 -15.18 -37.21
C TYR A 193 4.28 -15.69 -38.58
N LEU A 194 3.71 -14.83 -39.42
CA LEU A 194 3.33 -15.17 -40.79
C LEU A 194 3.70 -14.03 -41.75
N ALA A 195 4.99 -13.74 -41.85
CA ALA A 195 5.58 -12.98 -42.95
C ALA A 195 7.08 -13.33 -43.05
N ILE A 196 7.36 -14.56 -43.48
CA ILE A 196 8.47 -15.12 -44.29
C ILE A 196 8.51 -16.63 -44.02
#